data_AF-A0A8E2VGP1-F1
#
_entry.id   AF-A0A8E2VGP1-F1
#
_cell.length_a   1.000
_cell.length_b   1.000
_cell.length_c   1.000
_cell.angle_alpha   90.00
_cell.angle_beta   90.00
_cell.angle_gamma   90.00
#
_symmetry.space_group_name_H-M   'P 1'
#
loop_
_entity.id
_entity.type
_entity.pdbx_description
1 polymer ?
#
loop_
_entity_poly.entity_id
_entity_poly.type
_entity_poly.pdbx_seq_one_letter_code
_entity_poly.pdbx_strand_id
1 'polypeptide(L)'
;MDRVILAVALALAAAPAARAQDAAGGDTAQQTGSVTMPEHCAVLDSSGIISVVVCDGPRDEATFAEAGRAACGARRPCGAWIWPSRDVAPAQAPANHDGLTQAEVVTSYGVWVAERELFVRIERAE
;
A
#
# COMPACT_ATOMS: atom_id res chain seq x y z
N MET A 1 18.02 -62.24 12.08
CA MET A 1 17.34 -61.80 13.31
C MET A 1 16.79 -60.42 13.03
N ASP A 2 15.51 -60.14 12.90
CA ASP A 2 14.31 -60.97 12.83
C ASP A 2 13.30 -60.21 11.94
N ARG A 3 12.61 -60.97 11.11
CA ARG A 3 11.47 -60.52 10.31
C ARG A 3 10.27 -60.37 11.25
N VAL A 4 9.59 -59.23 11.25
CA VAL A 4 8.17 -59.20 11.64
C VAL A 4 7.41 -58.34 10.64
N ILE A 5 6.80 -59.06 9.70
CA ILE A 5 5.71 -58.61 8.84
C ILE A 5 4.44 -58.76 9.68
N LEU A 6 3.68 -57.68 9.88
CA LEU A 6 2.30 -57.78 10.36
C LEU A 6 1.38 -57.14 9.32
N ALA A 7 0.65 -58.01 8.62
CA ALA A 7 -0.41 -57.66 7.68
C ALA A 7 -1.73 -58.14 8.27
N VAL A 8 -2.66 -57.23 8.58
CA VAL A 8 -4.08 -57.47 8.92
C VAL A 8 -4.77 -56.10 8.78
N ALA A 9 -5.93 -55.87 8.18
CA ALA A 9 -6.81 -56.59 7.27
C ALA A 9 -7.69 -55.52 6.59
N LEU A 10 -8.18 -55.83 5.37
CA LEU A 10 -9.14 -55.01 4.65
C LEU A 10 -10.48 -54.93 5.39
N ALA A 11 -11.05 -53.73 5.47
CA ALA A 11 -12.49 -53.54 5.58
C ALA A 11 -12.94 -52.62 4.43
N LEU A 12 -13.48 -53.22 3.37
CA LEU A 12 -14.26 -52.54 2.35
C LEU A 12 -15.63 -52.20 2.92
N ALA A 13 -15.86 -50.93 3.26
CA ALA A 13 -17.21 -50.40 3.41
C ALA A 13 -17.59 -49.70 2.10
N ALA A 14 -18.39 -50.39 1.28
CA ALA A 14 -19.09 -49.77 0.16
C ALA A 14 -20.35 -49.08 0.70
N ALA A 15 -20.45 -47.76 0.50
CA ALA A 15 -21.68 -47.01 0.64
C ALA A 15 -21.92 -46.19 -0.65
N PRO A 16 -23.18 -46.01 -1.09
CA PRO A 16 -23.52 -45.58 -2.44
C PRO A 16 -23.38 -44.07 -2.64
N ALA A 17 -23.15 -43.70 -3.91
CA ALA A 17 -23.14 -42.33 -4.41
C ALA A 17 -24.50 -41.64 -4.26
N ALA A 18 -24.47 -40.37 -3.84
CA ALA A 18 -25.17 -39.21 -4.41
C ALA A 18 -25.51 -38.18 -3.31
N ARG A 19 -24.89 -36.99 -3.37
CA ARG A 19 -25.59 -35.73 -3.68
C ARG A 19 -24.70 -34.49 -3.51
N ALA A 20 -25.02 -33.51 -4.36
CA ALA A 20 -24.74 -32.08 -4.26
C ALA A 20 -23.31 -31.62 -4.57
N GLN A 21 -23.13 -31.20 -5.83
CA GLN A 21 -22.24 -30.10 -6.17
C GLN A 21 -22.81 -28.84 -5.53
N ASP A 22 -22.22 -28.38 -4.42
CA ASP A 22 -22.36 -26.99 -4.01
C ASP A 22 -21.05 -26.27 -4.35
N ALA A 23 -21.15 -25.47 -5.40
CA ALA A 23 -20.25 -24.39 -5.65
C ALA A 23 -20.30 -23.44 -4.45
N ALA A 24 -19.19 -23.30 -3.74
CA ALA A 24 -18.86 -22.09 -3.03
C ALA A 24 -17.36 -21.88 -3.26
N GLY A 25 -17.06 -20.82 -4.00
CA GLY A 25 -15.72 -20.45 -4.37
C GLY A 25 -14.81 -20.49 -3.16
N GLY A 26 -13.64 -21.09 -3.33
CA GLY A 26 -12.51 -20.73 -2.49
C GLY A 26 -12.28 -19.24 -2.70
N ASP A 27 -12.84 -18.44 -1.79
CA ASP A 27 -12.38 -17.10 -1.50
C ASP A 27 -10.93 -17.26 -1.06
N THR A 28 -10.07 -17.32 -2.06
CA THR A 28 -8.69 -16.91 -1.97
C THR A 28 -8.78 -15.42 -1.73
N ALA A 29 -9.13 -15.04 -0.49
CA ALA A 29 -8.95 -13.70 0.02
C ALA A 29 -7.45 -13.48 0.00
N GLN A 30 -6.99 -13.07 -1.17
CA GLN A 30 -5.70 -12.49 -1.41
C GLN A 30 -5.57 -11.42 -0.32
N GLN A 31 -4.76 -11.72 0.69
CA GLN A 31 -4.37 -10.74 1.70
C GLN A 31 -3.56 -9.68 0.96
N THR A 32 -4.27 -8.75 0.32
CA THR A 32 -3.76 -7.45 -0.03
C THR A 32 -3.55 -6.77 1.32
N GLY A 33 -2.32 -6.82 1.82
CA GLY A 33 -1.92 -6.04 2.99
C GLY A 33 -2.29 -4.60 2.71
N SER A 34 -3.39 -4.13 3.32
CA SER A 34 -3.83 -2.75 3.19
C SER A 34 -2.80 -1.91 3.92
N VAL A 35 -1.93 -1.23 3.15
CA VAL A 35 -0.99 -0.26 3.72
C VAL A 35 -1.84 0.86 4.32
N THR A 36 -1.85 0.92 5.64
CA THR A 36 -2.65 1.90 6.39
C THR A 36 -1.91 3.23 6.40
N MET A 37 -2.63 4.33 6.21
CA MET A 37 -2.06 5.67 6.34
C MET A 37 -1.59 5.89 7.79
N PRO A 38 -0.34 6.34 8.03
CA PRO A 38 0.13 6.65 9.37
C PRO A 38 -0.75 7.69 10.08
N GLU A 39 -0.73 7.66 11.41
CA GLU A 39 -1.37 8.72 12.22
C GLU A 39 -0.79 10.09 11.84
N HIS A 40 -1.60 11.13 11.97
CA HIS A 40 -1.26 12.51 11.58
C HIS A 40 -1.05 12.74 10.08
N CYS A 41 -1.18 11.70 9.24
CA CYS A 41 -1.10 11.82 7.79
C CYS A 41 -2.47 11.61 7.13
N ALA A 42 -2.74 12.34 6.05
CA ALA A 42 -3.94 12.17 5.24
C ALA A 42 -3.71 12.57 3.78
N VAL A 43 -4.35 11.85 2.85
CA VAL A 43 -4.47 12.32 1.46
C VAL A 43 -5.51 13.44 1.40
N LEU A 44 -5.13 14.59 0.85
CA LEU A 44 -6.05 15.68 0.57
C LEU A 44 -6.75 15.51 -0.77
N ASP A 45 -5.96 15.20 -1.80
CA ASP A 45 -6.44 15.02 -3.17
C ASP A 45 -5.48 14.13 -3.96
N SER A 46 -5.93 13.59 -5.10
CA SER A 46 -5.09 12.79 -5.99
C SER A 46 -5.50 12.92 -7.45
N SER A 47 -4.50 13.08 -8.31
CA SER A 47 -4.63 12.97 -9.76
C SER A 47 -4.19 11.58 -10.23
N GLY A 48 -4.10 11.37 -11.55
CA GLY A 48 -3.54 10.13 -12.09
C GLY A 48 -2.10 9.86 -11.64
N ILE A 49 -1.30 10.90 -11.42
CA ILE A 49 0.15 10.78 -11.15
C ILE A 49 0.54 11.32 -9.77
N ILE A 50 -0.15 12.35 -9.25
CA ILE A 50 0.24 13.01 -8.00
C ILE A 50 -0.76 12.67 -6.90
N SER A 51 -0.27 12.42 -5.70
CA SER A 51 -1.07 12.46 -4.47
C SER A 51 -0.60 13.60 -3.58
N VAL A 52 -1.54 14.41 -3.13
CA VAL A 52 -1.29 15.45 -2.14
C VAL A 52 -1.52 14.86 -0.76
N VAL A 53 -0.47 14.77 0.05
CA VAL A 53 -0.51 14.24 1.41
C VAL A 53 -0.12 15.35 2.38
N VAL A 54 -0.84 15.45 3.49
CA VAL A 54 -0.46 16.31 4.61
C VAL A 54 -0.14 15.43 5.80
N CYS A 55 0.99 15.69 6.44
CA CYS A 55 1.41 15.09 7.69
C CYS A 55 1.71 16.19 8.73
N ASP A 56 0.86 16.33 9.75
CA ASP A 56 0.97 17.36 10.79
C ASP A 56 1.71 16.90 12.08
N GLY A 57 2.25 15.68 12.03
CA GLY A 57 2.98 15.03 13.13
C GLY A 57 4.51 15.11 13.02
N PRO A 58 5.22 14.14 13.64
CA PRO A 58 6.68 14.05 13.59
C PRO A 58 7.25 14.04 12.15
N ARG A 59 8.45 14.62 11.99
CA ARG A 59 9.11 14.78 10.69
C ARG A 59 10.12 13.68 10.37
N ASP A 60 9.74 12.44 10.59
CA ASP A 60 10.62 11.31 10.34
C ASP A 60 10.42 10.73 8.92
N GLU A 61 11.52 10.27 8.32
CA GLU A 61 11.51 9.77 6.95
C GLU A 61 10.72 8.47 6.77
N ALA A 62 10.69 7.63 7.80
CA ALA A 62 10.00 6.35 7.76
C ALA A 62 8.49 6.57 7.63
N THR A 63 7.91 7.45 8.46
CA THR A 63 6.51 7.87 8.40
C THR A 63 6.17 8.47 7.04
N PHE A 64 7.04 9.30 6.48
CA PHE A 64 6.83 9.87 5.14
C PHE A 64 6.83 8.82 4.04
N ALA A 65 7.75 7.86 4.09
CA ALA A 65 7.76 6.75 3.15
C ALA A 65 6.52 5.85 3.31
N GLU A 66 6.06 5.61 4.53
CA GLU A 66 4.82 4.87 4.82
C GLU A 66 3.58 5.58 4.30
N ALA A 67 3.46 6.88 4.56
CA ALA A 67 2.37 7.72 4.06
C ALA A 67 2.36 7.75 2.52
N GLY A 68 3.53 7.85 1.90
CA GLY A 68 3.68 7.78 0.46
C GLY A 68 3.27 6.42 -0.12
N ARG A 69 3.66 5.31 0.51
CA ARG A 69 3.20 3.97 0.15
C ARG A 69 1.70 3.81 0.27
N ALA A 70 1.11 4.30 1.36
CA ALA A 70 -0.33 4.26 1.59
C ALA A 70 -1.10 5.09 0.54
N ALA A 71 -0.64 6.31 0.25
CA ALA A 71 -1.27 7.21 -0.71
C ALA A 71 -1.21 6.68 -2.16
N CYS A 72 -0.08 6.10 -2.55
CA CYS A 72 0.08 5.56 -3.90
C CYS A 72 -0.52 4.16 -4.06
N GLY A 73 -0.49 3.32 -3.02
CA GLY A 73 -0.84 1.91 -3.12
C GLY A 73 -0.13 1.23 -4.30
N ALA A 74 -0.91 0.54 -5.14
CA ALA A 74 -0.42 -0.11 -6.35
C ALA A 74 -0.29 0.81 -7.57
N ARG A 75 -0.70 2.08 -7.49
CA ARG A 75 -0.75 3.00 -8.64
C ARG A 75 0.66 3.35 -9.12
N ARG A 76 0.88 3.23 -10.43
CA ARG A 76 2.09 3.63 -11.13
C ARG A 76 1.69 4.28 -12.47
N PRO A 77 2.25 5.44 -12.86
CA PRO A 77 3.16 6.23 -12.06
C PRO A 77 2.46 6.88 -10.85
N CYS A 78 3.20 7.11 -9.76
CA CYS A 78 2.68 7.82 -8.59
C CYS A 78 3.80 8.53 -7.79
N GLY A 79 3.65 9.85 -7.66
CA GLY A 79 4.41 10.69 -6.74
C GLY A 79 3.51 11.19 -5.60
N ALA A 80 3.71 10.70 -4.38
CA ALA A 80 3.01 11.22 -3.21
C ALA A 80 3.86 12.32 -2.56
N TRP A 81 3.43 13.56 -2.74
CA TRP A 81 4.07 14.74 -2.16
C TRP A 81 3.50 15.03 -0.78
N ILE A 82 4.38 15.36 0.17
CA ILE A 82 4.03 15.42 1.59
C ILE A 82 4.30 16.81 2.13
N TRP A 83 3.26 17.47 2.64
CA TRP A 83 3.31 18.80 3.23
C TRP A 83 3.09 18.80 4.75
N PRO A 84 3.58 19.83 5.46
CA PRO A 84 3.37 19.96 6.91
C PRO A 84 1.92 20.30 7.31
N SER A 85 1.15 20.94 6.41
CA SER A 85 -0.23 21.35 6.68
C SER A 85 -0.99 21.58 5.38
N ARG A 86 -2.32 21.69 5.49
CA ARG A 86 -3.19 21.99 4.35
C ARG A 86 -2.95 23.39 3.77
N ASP A 87 -2.51 24.34 4.59
CA ASP A 87 -2.39 25.75 4.19
C ASP A 87 -1.24 26.02 3.21
N VAL A 88 -0.26 25.11 3.15
CA VAL A 88 0.90 25.21 2.24
C VAL A 88 0.90 24.10 1.19
N ALA A 89 -0.08 23.20 1.24
CA ALA A 89 -0.27 22.16 0.24
C ALA A 89 -1.16 22.69 -0.90
N PRO A 90 -0.96 22.21 -2.14
CA PRO A 90 -1.93 22.43 -3.21
C PRO A 90 -3.30 21.89 -2.79
N ALA A 91 -4.36 22.68 -2.99
CA ALA A 91 -5.73 22.23 -2.69
C ALA A 91 -6.20 21.10 -3.62
N GLN A 92 -5.61 20.99 -4.81
CA GLN A 92 -5.88 19.96 -5.81
C GLN A 92 -4.56 19.41 -6.34
N ALA A 93 -4.51 18.11 -6.59
CA ALA A 93 -3.38 17.45 -7.18
C ALA A 93 -3.25 17.85 -8.66
N PRO A 94 -2.11 18.41 -9.10
CA PRO A 94 -1.89 18.69 -10.50
C PRO A 94 -1.79 17.39 -11.31
N ALA A 95 -1.97 17.49 -12.63
CA ALA A 95 -1.87 16.34 -13.52
C ALA A 95 -0.46 15.70 -13.53
N ASN A 96 0.57 16.50 -13.28
CA ASN A 96 1.98 16.10 -13.21
C ASN A 96 2.77 17.07 -12.30
N HIS A 97 4.07 16.83 -12.13
CA HIS A 97 4.93 17.63 -11.26
C HIS A 97 5.16 19.07 -11.74
N ASP A 98 5.02 19.35 -13.04
CA ASP A 98 5.15 20.71 -13.60
C ASP A 98 4.02 21.65 -13.14
N GLY A 99 2.92 21.08 -12.62
CA GLY A 99 1.83 21.84 -12.04
C GLY A 99 2.06 22.30 -10.59
N LEU A 100 3.15 21.86 -9.94
CA LEU A 100 3.52 22.36 -8.62
C LEU A 100 4.32 23.66 -8.75
N THR A 101 3.92 24.68 -8.00
CA THR A 101 4.70 25.91 -7.89
C THR A 101 5.99 25.66 -7.10
N GLN A 102 6.99 26.52 -7.31
CA GLN A 102 8.22 26.46 -6.53
C GLN A 102 7.93 26.56 -5.02
N ALA A 103 6.99 27.41 -4.62
CA ALA A 103 6.61 27.59 -3.22
C ALA A 103 6.05 26.30 -2.61
N GLU A 104 5.17 25.59 -3.32
CA GLU A 104 4.63 24.30 -2.88
C GLU A 104 5.74 23.23 -2.81
N VAL A 105 6.65 23.19 -3.78
CA VAL A 105 7.78 22.25 -3.76
C VAL A 105 8.67 22.47 -2.54
N VAL A 106 9.13 23.70 -2.27
CA VAL A 106 10.08 23.98 -1.18
C VAL A 106 9.46 23.97 0.22
N THR A 107 8.13 24.04 0.32
CA THR A 107 7.40 23.92 1.59
C THR A 107 6.99 22.48 1.89
N SER A 108 7.10 21.57 0.93
CA SER A 108 6.93 20.13 1.16
C SER A 108 8.10 19.57 1.98
N TYR A 109 7.85 18.47 2.69
CA TYR A 109 8.92 17.65 3.27
C TYR A 109 9.65 16.82 2.21
N GLY A 110 8.94 16.44 1.15
CA GLY A 110 9.48 15.63 0.07
C GLY A 110 8.41 14.89 -0.73
N VAL A 111 8.89 13.99 -1.57
CA VAL A 111 8.05 13.16 -2.45
C VAL A 111 8.44 11.70 -2.34
N TRP A 112 7.45 10.83 -2.13
CA TRP A 112 7.58 9.40 -2.34
C TRP A 112 7.41 9.08 -3.82
N VAL A 113 8.42 8.43 -4.41
CA VAL A 113 8.44 8.00 -5.82
C VAL A 113 8.15 6.51 -5.87
N ALA A 114 6.91 6.14 -6.14
CA ALA A 114 6.42 4.78 -5.95
C ALA A 114 7.07 3.76 -6.90
N GLU A 115 7.52 4.19 -8.07
CA GLU A 115 8.25 3.40 -9.07
C GLU A 115 9.65 3.00 -8.59
N ARG A 116 10.22 3.78 -7.66
CA ARG A 116 11.57 3.57 -7.13
C ARG A 116 11.57 3.12 -5.68
N GLU A 117 10.40 3.06 -5.05
CA GLU A 117 10.21 2.76 -3.64
C GLU A 117 11.12 3.60 -2.72
N LEU A 118 11.25 4.89 -3.05
CA LEU A 118 12.15 5.82 -2.40
C LEU A 118 11.41 7.10 -2.01
N PHE A 119 11.67 7.59 -0.78
CA PHE A 119 11.34 8.95 -0.40
C PHE A 119 12.51 9.88 -0.74
N VAL A 120 12.22 10.95 -1.48
CA VAL A 120 13.17 12.01 -1.80
C VAL A 120 12.83 13.21 -0.94
N ARG A 121 13.72 13.54 -0.01
CA ARG A 121 13.59 14.71 0.86
C ARG A 121 13.86 15.99 0.08
N ILE A 122 13.08 17.02 0.35
CA ILE A 122 13.38 18.38 -0.09
C ILE A 122 14.10 19.09 1.06
N GLU A 123 15.38 19.37 0.86
CA GLU A 123 16.16 20.19 1.78
C GLU A 123 15.87 21.66 1.50
N ARG A 124 15.67 22.46 2.55
CA ARG A 124 15.73 23.91 2.40
C ARG A 124 17.19 24.30 2.26
N ALA A 125 17.52 25.05 1.21
CA ALA A 125 18.76 25.79 1.18
C ALA A 125 18.71 26.81 2.32
N GLU A 126 19.57 26.65 3.32
CA GLU A 126 19.79 27.64 4.38
C GLU A 126 20.48 28.90 3.83
#